data_AF-A0A9P8BDW5-F1
#
_entry.id   AF-A0A9P8BDW5-F1
#
_cell.length_a   1.000
_cell.length_b   1.000
_cell.length_c   1.000
_cell.angle_alpha   90.00
_cell.angle_beta   90.00
_cell.angle_gamma   90.00
#
_symmetry.space_group_name_H-M   'P 1'
#
loop_
_entity.id
_entity.type
_entity.pdbx_description
1 polymer ?
#
loop_
_entity_poly.entity_id
_entity_poly.type
_entity_poly.pdbx_seq_one_letter_code
_entity_poly.pdbx_strand_id
1 'polypeptide(L)'
;MKDQSTGRTLYQVNTKTPLLGSSTTTITRYHGSRIAVLHWKSILKPMAVVTLQGTTVPVKQVLCGAMFSSKKIWVDDFGNEFYWKHGVCRNALHQLVARFDRPVHHSIRKNNPATLSVDRVYLPLLDMILLTALIIEHARQQNHKRTSASAASAGTLSGSYSPGVSL
;
A
#
# COMPACT_ATOMS: atom_id res chain seq x y z
N MET A 1 -6.84 12.55 2.69
CA MET A 1 -7.85 12.13 1.71
C MET A 1 -9.05 13.06 1.83
N LYS A 2 -9.52 13.59 0.69
CA LYS A 2 -10.66 14.51 0.63
C LYS A 2 -11.81 13.84 -0.11
N ASP A 3 -13.02 14.16 0.30
CA ASP A 3 -14.22 13.85 -0.47
C ASP A 3 -14.23 14.71 -1.75
N GLN A 4 -14.51 14.10 -2.89
CA GLN A 4 -14.44 14.77 -4.18
C GLN A 4 -15.59 15.76 -4.40
N SER A 5 -16.78 15.46 -3.86
CA SER A 5 -17.98 16.28 -4.08
C SER A 5 -18.02 17.53 -3.22
N THR A 6 -17.50 17.44 -2.00
CA THR A 6 -17.53 18.53 -1.00
C THR A 6 -16.18 19.18 -0.80
N GLY A 7 -15.09 18.59 -1.30
CA GLY A 7 -13.72 19.01 -1.03
C GLY A 7 -13.28 18.83 0.43
N ARG A 8 -14.16 18.29 1.30
CA ARG A 8 -13.90 18.15 2.73
C ARG A 8 -12.87 17.08 2.99
N THR A 9 -11.93 17.35 3.88
CA THR A 9 -11.00 16.33 4.36
C THR A 9 -11.77 15.30 5.17
N LEU A 10 -11.67 14.03 4.80
CA LEU A 10 -12.24 12.91 5.55
C LEU A 10 -11.18 12.27 6.47
N TYR A 11 -9.95 12.16 5.96
CA TYR A 11 -8.82 11.57 6.67
C TYR A 11 -7.55 12.38 6.44
N GLN A 12 -6.71 12.42 7.46
CA GLN A 12 -5.32 12.80 7.37
C GLN A 12 -4.45 11.54 7.45
N VAL A 13 -3.61 11.35 6.43
CA VAL A 13 -2.63 10.25 6.38
C VAL A 13 -1.26 10.90 6.42
N ASN A 14 -0.51 10.63 7.49
CA ASN A 14 0.82 11.21 7.69
C ASN A 14 1.85 10.10 7.81
N THR A 15 2.95 10.20 7.06
CA THR A 15 4.06 9.24 7.14
C THR A 15 5.29 9.96 7.69
N LYS A 16 5.75 9.53 8.87
CA LYS A 16 7.02 9.95 9.46
C LYS A 16 8.10 8.96 9.04
N THR A 17 9.07 9.45 8.26
CA THR A 17 10.29 8.74 7.87
C THR A 17 11.45 9.26 8.72
N PRO A 18 11.85 8.57 9.78
CA PRO A 18 13.02 8.99 10.56
C PRO A 18 14.31 8.76 9.76
N LEU A 19 15.35 9.54 10.06
CA LEU A 19 16.71 9.38 9.49
C LEU A 19 17.28 7.99 9.76
N LEU A 20 17.01 7.44 10.95
CA LEU A 20 17.27 6.05 11.32
C LEU A 20 15.99 5.40 11.88
N GLY A 21 15.67 4.21 11.38
CA GLY A 21 14.60 3.36 11.93
C GLY A 21 13.43 3.09 10.99
N SER A 22 12.31 2.71 11.58
CA SER A 22 11.09 2.32 10.86
C SER A 22 10.23 3.53 10.55
N SER A 23 9.80 3.63 9.28
CA SER A 23 8.78 4.60 8.89
C SER A 23 7.46 4.28 9.59
N THR A 24 6.75 5.31 10.04
CA THR A 24 5.45 5.14 10.68
C THR A 24 4.40 5.95 9.93
N THR A 25 3.31 5.31 9.52
CA THR A 25 2.15 5.98 8.91
C THR A 25 0.99 6.01 9.88
N THR A 26 0.45 7.19 10.14
CA THR A 26 -0.73 7.39 11.00
C THR A 26 -1.93 7.77 10.13
N ILE A 27 -3.06 7.13 10.39
CA ILE A 27 -4.36 7.41 9.76
C ILE A 27 -5.26 8.02 10.83
N THR A 28 -5.71 9.25 10.59
CA THR A 28 -6.57 10.02 11.50
C THR A 28 -7.81 10.46 10.73
N ARG A 29 -9.00 10.32 11.31
CA ARG A 29 -10.23 10.94 10.78
C ARG A 29 -10.17 12.47 10.93
N TYR A 30 -11.00 13.19 10.18
CA TYR A 30 -11.03 14.66 10.21
C TYR A 30 -11.30 15.26 11.59
N HIS A 31 -12.03 14.56 12.46
CA HIS A 31 -12.32 14.99 13.83
C HIS A 31 -11.21 14.60 14.84
N GLY A 32 -10.05 14.15 14.37
CA GLY A 32 -8.90 13.84 15.22
C GLY A 32 -8.83 12.42 15.77
N SER A 33 -9.86 11.58 15.54
CA SER A 33 -9.82 10.17 15.98
C SER A 33 -8.79 9.38 15.17
N ARG A 34 -7.89 8.69 15.88
CA ARG A 34 -6.83 7.88 15.29
C ARG A 34 -7.35 6.48 14.98
N ILE A 35 -7.37 6.12 13.71
CA ILE A 35 -7.89 4.84 13.22
C ILE A 35 -6.82 3.76 13.26
N ALA A 36 -5.64 4.08 12.73
CA ALA A 36 -4.56 3.12 12.64
C ALA A 36 -3.19 3.78 12.74
N VAL A 37 -2.23 3.02 13.27
CA VAL A 37 -0.80 3.34 13.18
C VAL A 37 -0.08 2.16 12.54
N LEU A 38 0.49 2.39 11.36
CA LEU A 38 1.28 1.42 10.61
C LEU A 38 2.75 1.65 10.91
N HIS A 39 3.40 0.65 11.50
CA HIS A 39 4.85 0.62 11.66
C HIS A 39 5.43 -0.27 10.56
N TRP A 40 6.15 0.34 9.62
CA TRP A 40 6.67 -0.36 8.45
C TRP A 40 7.92 -1.17 8.79
N LYS A 41 8.20 -2.20 7.98
CA LYS A 41 9.43 -2.96 8.12
C LYS A 41 10.66 -2.06 7.95
N SER A 42 11.67 -2.27 8.78
CA SER A 42 13.02 -1.70 8.66
C SER A 42 14.07 -2.77 8.99
N ILE A 43 15.35 -2.42 8.91
CA ILE A 43 16.45 -3.32 9.32
C ILE A 43 16.30 -3.69 10.80
N LEU A 44 15.98 -2.72 11.66
CA LEU A 44 15.82 -2.91 13.11
C LEU A 44 14.46 -3.52 13.49
N LYS A 45 13.45 -3.43 12.63
CA LYS A 45 12.12 -3.99 12.86
C LYS A 45 11.71 -4.83 11.65
N PRO A 46 12.00 -6.14 11.65
CA PRO A 46 11.86 -6.97 10.45
C PRO A 46 10.40 -7.26 10.07
N MET A 47 9.45 -6.97 10.96
CA MET A 47 8.02 -7.19 10.74
C MET A 47 7.26 -5.86 10.75
N ALA A 48 6.40 -5.67 9.75
CA ALA A 48 5.45 -4.57 9.76
C ALA A 48 4.23 -4.92 10.63
N VAL A 49 3.81 -3.99 11.47
CA VAL A 49 2.65 -4.13 12.37
C VAL A 49 1.69 -2.96 12.19
N VAL A 50 0.42 -3.20 12.45
CA VAL A 50 -0.61 -2.17 12.55
C VAL A 50 -1.16 -2.16 13.97
N THR A 51 -1.36 -0.97 14.53
CA THR A 51 -2.13 -0.78 15.76
C THR A 51 -3.52 -0.27 15.39
N LEU A 52 -4.55 -1.07 15.66
CA LEU A 52 -5.97 -0.76 15.45
C LEU A 52 -6.66 -0.73 16.80
N GLN A 53 -7.27 0.40 17.15
CA GLN A 53 -8.03 0.56 18.41
C GLN A 53 -7.25 0.10 19.66
N GLY A 54 -5.94 0.28 19.68
CA GLY A 54 -5.06 -0.14 20.78
C GLY A 54 -4.46 -1.55 20.64
N THR A 55 -5.01 -2.38 19.76
CA THR A 55 -4.50 -3.73 19.49
C THR A 55 -3.45 -3.70 18.38
N THR A 56 -2.28 -4.27 18.64
CA THR A 56 -1.19 -4.35 17.64
C THR A 56 -1.15 -5.74 17.01
N VAL A 57 -1.32 -5.80 15.70
CA VAL A 57 -1.27 -7.05 14.92
C VAL A 57 -0.28 -6.93 13.77
N PRO A 58 0.43 -8.01 13.39
CA PRO A 58 1.19 -8.07 12.15
C PRO A 58 0.35 -7.68 10.93
N VAL A 59 0.91 -6.90 10.02
CA VAL A 59 0.24 -6.52 8.76
C VAL A 59 -0.18 -7.75 7.94
N LYS A 60 0.58 -8.85 8.05
CA LYS A 60 0.25 -10.15 7.42
C LYS A 60 -1.03 -10.80 7.96
N GLN A 61 -1.45 -10.46 9.18
CA GLN A 61 -2.68 -10.98 9.78
C GLN A 61 -3.90 -10.13 9.37
N VAL A 62 -3.69 -8.84 9.07
CA VAL A 62 -4.74 -7.97 8.51
C VAL A 62 -5.14 -8.42 7.10
N LEU A 63 -4.16 -8.89 6.34
CA LEU A 63 -4.35 -9.43 4.99
C LEU A 63 -4.02 -10.92 4.99
N CYS A 64 -5.01 -11.75 5.30
CA CYS A 64 -4.89 -13.20 5.18
C CYS A 64 -4.69 -13.56 3.70
N GLY A 65 -3.59 -14.25 3.39
CA GLY A 65 -3.46 -14.99 2.14
C GLY A 65 -4.00 -16.40 2.38
N ALA A 66 -4.90 -16.88 1.53
CA ALA A 66 -5.13 -18.32 1.46
C ALA A 66 -3.80 -18.99 1.07
N MET A 67 -3.44 -20.12 1.69
CA MET A 67 -2.13 -20.80 1.53
C MET A 67 -1.70 -21.03 0.06
N PHE A 68 -2.63 -20.97 -0.90
CA PHE A 68 -2.39 -21.19 -2.33
C PHE A 68 -2.88 -20.04 -3.23
N SER A 69 -3.24 -18.89 -2.67
CA SER A 69 -3.70 -17.73 -3.45
C SER A 69 -2.78 -16.52 -3.27
N SER A 70 -2.37 -15.92 -4.38
CA SER A 70 -1.71 -14.61 -4.39
C SER A 70 -2.65 -13.46 -3.98
N LYS A 71 -3.94 -13.75 -3.76
CA LYS A 71 -4.94 -12.79 -3.31
C LYS A 71 -4.70 -12.47 -1.84
N LYS A 72 -4.48 -11.19 -1.55
CA LYS A 72 -4.50 -10.63 -0.20
C LYS A 72 -5.95 -10.35 0.16
N ILE A 73 -6.50 -11.15 1.07
CA ILE A 73 -7.89 -11.10 1.50
C ILE A 73 -7.94 -10.47 2.90
N TRP A 74 -8.93 -9.63 3.16
CA TRP A 74 -9.31 -9.27 4.52
C TRP A 74 -10.77 -9.62 4.73
N VAL A 75 -11.13 -9.87 5.98
CA VAL A 75 -12.46 -10.29 6.40
C VAL A 75 -12.99 -9.23 7.35
N ASP A 76 -14.23 -8.79 7.16
CA ASP A 76 -14.89 -7.86 8.09
C ASP A 76 -15.46 -8.58 9.33
N ASP A 77 -16.06 -7.81 10.23
CA ASP A 77 -16.65 -8.33 11.48
C ASP A 77 -17.84 -9.28 11.24
N PHE A 78 -18.39 -9.30 10.02
CA PHE A 78 -19.51 -10.16 9.60
C PHE A 78 -19.07 -11.38 8.80
N GLY A 79 -17.76 -11.58 8.61
CA GLY A 79 -17.24 -12.69 7.82
C GLY A 79 -17.23 -12.44 6.31
N ASN A 80 -17.54 -11.23 5.84
CA ASN A 80 -17.48 -10.92 4.42
C ASN A 80 -16.02 -10.78 3.98
N GLU A 81 -15.68 -11.45 2.88
CA GLU A 81 -14.33 -11.40 2.31
C GLU A 81 -14.18 -10.30 1.26
N PHE A 82 -13.02 -9.65 1.30
CA PHE A 82 -12.63 -8.58 0.41
C PHE A 82 -11.21 -8.78 -0.06
N TYR A 83 -10.95 -8.58 -1.35
CA TYR A 83 -9.61 -8.75 -1.90
C TYR A 83 -9.25 -7.62 -2.86
N TRP A 84 -7.96 -7.34 -2.95
CA TRP A 84 -7.42 -6.36 -3.87
C TRP A 84 -6.65 -7.02 -5.02
N LYS A 85 -6.91 -6.57 -6.24
CA LYS A 85 -6.18 -6.96 -7.45
C LYS A 85 -6.00 -5.75 -8.36
N HIS A 86 -4.76 -5.44 -8.71
CA HIS A 86 -4.41 -4.33 -9.62
C HIS A 86 -5.05 -2.99 -9.23
N GLY A 87 -5.02 -2.63 -7.94
CA GLY A 87 -5.64 -1.39 -7.44
C GLY A 87 -7.16 -1.43 -7.34
N VAL A 88 -7.82 -2.54 -7.65
CA VAL A 88 -9.27 -2.71 -7.52
C VAL A 88 -9.59 -3.64 -6.35
N CYS A 89 -10.42 -3.16 -5.43
CA CYS A 89 -10.99 -3.95 -4.34
C CYS A 89 -12.34 -4.54 -4.78
N ARG A 90 -12.54 -5.83 -4.51
CA ARG A 90 -13.79 -6.55 -4.74
C ARG A 90 -14.16 -7.40 -3.54
N ASN A 91 -15.44 -7.68 -3.38
CA ASN A 91 -15.92 -8.68 -2.42
C ASN A 91 -15.85 -10.10 -3.01
N ALA A 92 -16.24 -11.11 -2.22
CA ALA A 92 -16.32 -12.51 -2.63
C ALA A 92 -17.18 -12.73 -3.91
N LEU A 93 -18.23 -11.92 -4.09
CA LEU A 93 -19.12 -11.95 -5.26
C LEU A 93 -18.59 -11.18 -6.47
N HIS A 94 -17.32 -10.76 -6.45
CA HIS A 94 -16.66 -9.97 -7.49
C HIS A 94 -17.24 -8.58 -7.74
N GLN A 95 -18.10 -8.08 -6.85
CA GLN A 95 -18.65 -6.73 -6.92
C GLN A 95 -17.57 -5.70 -6.60
N LEU A 96 -17.62 -4.54 -7.26
CA LEU A 96 -16.67 -3.46 -7.04
C LEU A 96 -16.92 -2.82 -5.67
N VAL A 97 -15.89 -2.80 -4.85
CA VAL A 97 -15.93 -2.19 -3.51
C VAL A 97 -15.20 -0.85 -3.52
N ALA A 98 -13.98 -0.85 -4.07
CA ALA A 98 -13.16 0.35 -4.16
C ALA A 98 -12.18 0.28 -5.32
N ARG A 99 -11.67 1.43 -5.75
CA ARG A 99 -10.58 1.57 -6.71
C ARG A 99 -9.56 2.57 -6.19
N PHE A 100 -8.30 2.16 -6.19
CA PHE A 100 -7.15 2.98 -5.86
C PHE A 100 -6.38 3.29 -7.15
N ASP A 101 -6.51 4.52 -7.62
CA ASP A 101 -5.86 5.01 -8.84
C ASP A 101 -4.68 5.91 -8.48
N ARG A 102 -3.58 5.77 -9.21
CA ARG A 102 -2.40 6.62 -9.06
C ARG A 102 -1.83 7.02 -10.43
N PRO A 103 -1.21 8.20 -10.54
CA PRO A 103 -0.48 8.56 -11.75
C PRO A 103 0.75 7.66 -11.92
N VAL A 104 0.92 7.15 -13.14
CA VAL A 104 2.04 6.27 -13.51
C VAL A 104 3.36 7.04 -13.55
N HIS A 105 3.35 8.29 -14.01
CA HIS A 105 4.55 9.12 -14.18
C HIS A 105 4.84 10.05 -12.99
N HIS A 106 6.10 10.09 -12.58
CA HIS A 106 6.61 10.91 -11.48
C HIS A 106 6.49 12.42 -11.76
N SER A 107 6.66 12.84 -13.01
CA SER A 107 6.54 14.24 -13.46
C SER A 107 5.11 14.80 -13.36
N ILE A 108 4.09 13.94 -13.38
CA ILE A 108 2.66 14.31 -13.37
C ILE A 108 2.06 14.29 -11.96
N ARG A 109 2.78 13.74 -10.96
CA ARG A 109 2.27 13.54 -9.59
C ARG A 109 1.91 14.83 -8.84
N LYS A 110 2.53 15.97 -9.17
CA LYS A 110 2.20 17.24 -8.52
C LYS A 110 0.77 17.69 -8.81
N ASN A 111 0.24 17.35 -9.99
CA ASN A 111 -1.08 17.81 -10.43
C ASN A 111 -2.17 16.73 -10.32
N ASN A 112 -1.78 15.45 -10.26
CA ASN A 112 -2.71 14.34 -10.10
C ASN A 112 -2.42 13.58 -8.79
N PRO A 113 -3.15 13.84 -7.70
CA PRO A 113 -3.01 13.05 -6.48
C PRO A 113 -3.50 11.61 -6.71
N ALA A 114 -3.02 10.68 -5.88
CA ALA A 114 -3.64 9.35 -5.84
C ALA A 114 -5.08 9.47 -5.32
N THR A 115 -6.00 8.72 -5.92
CA THR A 115 -7.43 8.74 -5.59
C THR A 115 -7.88 7.37 -5.11
N LEU A 116 -8.74 7.36 -4.10
CA LEU A 116 -9.42 6.16 -3.63
C LEU A 116 -10.93 6.41 -3.77
N SER A 117 -11.53 5.71 -4.72
CA SER A 117 -12.98 5.74 -4.97
C SER A 117 -13.60 4.54 -4.28
N VAL A 118 -14.67 4.75 -3.50
CA VAL A 118 -15.35 3.70 -2.74
C VAL A 118 -16.83 3.72 -3.10
N ASP A 119 -17.41 2.56 -3.37
CA ASP A 119 -18.84 2.47 -3.62
C ASP A 119 -19.61 2.80 -2.33
N ARG A 120 -20.71 3.56 -2.47
CA ARG A 120 -21.48 4.12 -1.35
C ARG A 120 -21.96 3.05 -0.36
N VAL A 121 -22.28 1.85 -0.86
CA VAL A 121 -22.75 0.74 -0.02
C VAL A 121 -21.68 0.30 0.99
N TYR A 122 -20.40 0.52 0.69
CA TYR A 122 -19.28 0.15 1.55
C TYR A 122 -18.68 1.32 2.33
N LEU A 123 -19.36 2.48 2.40
CA LEU A 123 -18.95 3.59 3.28
C LEU A 123 -18.77 3.21 4.76
N PRO A 124 -19.59 2.30 5.34
CA PRO A 124 -19.34 1.82 6.71
C PRO A 124 -17.98 1.15 6.89
N LEU A 125 -17.38 0.63 5.81
CA LEU A 125 -16.09 -0.06 5.81
C LEU A 125 -14.92 0.85 5.40
N LEU A 126 -15.15 2.16 5.25
CA LEU A 126 -14.19 3.10 4.67
C LEU A 126 -12.84 3.11 5.38
N ASP A 127 -12.82 2.98 6.70
CA ASP A 127 -11.58 2.91 7.51
C ASP A 127 -10.71 1.70 7.10
N MET A 128 -11.33 0.53 7.00
CA MET A 128 -10.65 -0.73 6.63
C MET A 128 -10.25 -0.74 5.16
N ILE A 129 -11.08 -0.18 4.28
CA ILE A 129 -10.75 -0.01 2.86
C ILE A 129 -9.53 0.90 2.71
N LEU A 130 -9.49 2.04 3.40
CA LEU A 130 -8.35 2.96 3.37
C LEU A 130 -7.07 2.30 3.91
N LEU A 131 -7.18 1.62 5.05
CA LEU A 131 -6.05 0.91 5.67
C LEU A 131 -5.46 -0.14 4.73
N THR A 132 -6.30 -1.01 4.18
CA THR A 132 -5.84 -2.10 3.31
C THR A 132 -5.31 -1.58 1.98
N ALA A 133 -5.90 -0.52 1.42
CA ALA A 133 -5.37 0.18 0.25
C ALA A 133 -3.93 0.67 0.48
N LEU A 134 -3.66 1.29 1.63
CA LEU A 134 -2.32 1.77 1.99
C LEU A 134 -1.32 0.62 2.18
N ILE A 135 -1.71 -0.47 2.82
CA ILE A 135 -0.86 -1.66 2.99
C ILE A 135 -0.45 -2.23 1.63
N ILE A 136 -1.40 -2.36 0.71
CA ILE A 136 -1.15 -2.95 -0.61
C ILE A 136 -0.32 -2.02 -1.48
N GLU A 137 -0.60 -0.73 -1.47
CA GLU A 137 0.19 0.25 -2.21
C GLU A 137 1.64 0.30 -1.69
N HIS A 138 1.84 0.27 -0.37
CA HIS A 138 3.19 0.20 0.19
C HIS A 138 3.93 -1.08 -0.26
N ALA A 139 3.27 -2.25 -0.18
CA ALA A 139 3.86 -3.51 -0.65
C ALA A 139 4.24 -3.46 -2.14
N ARG A 140 3.39 -2.86 -2.97
CA ARG A 140 3.64 -2.67 -4.41
C ARG A 140 4.84 -1.76 -4.68
N GLN A 141 4.98 -0.66 -3.93
CA GLN A 141 6.13 0.25 -4.05
C GLN A 141 7.44 -0.42 -3.66
N GLN A 142 7.45 -1.23 -2.61
CA GLN A 142 8.64 -1.99 -2.20
C GLN A 142 9.07 -3.01 -3.26
N ASN A 143 8.10 -3.67 -3.91
CA ASN A 143 8.39 -4.58 -5.00
C ASN A 143 9.06 -3.88 -6.18
N HIS A 144 8.57 -2.69 -6.58
CA HIS A 144 9.20 -1.90 -7.65
C HIS A 144 10.64 -1.48 -7.34
N LYS A 145 10.91 -1.04 -6.10
CA LYS A 145 12.27 -0.68 -5.67
C LYS A 145 13.25 -1.86 -5.74
N ARG A 146 12.78 -3.06 -5.40
CA ARG A 146 13.58 -4.29 -5.49
C ARG A 146 13.86 -4.69 -6.93
N THR A 147 12.87 -4.59 -7.82
CA THR A 147 13.06 -4.91 -9.25
C THR A 147 14.01 -3.90 -9.91
N SER A 148 13.90 -2.61 -9.59
CA SER A 148 14.83 -1.60 -10.14
C SER A 148 16.26 -1.78 -9.62
N ALA A 149 16.44 -2.13 -8.34
CA ALA A 149 17.75 -2.42 -7.78
C ALA A 149 18.39 -3.69 -8.38
N SER A 150 17.57 -4.72 -8.61
CA SER A 150 18.00 -5.97 -9.28
C SER A 150 18.34 -5.77 -10.75
N ALA A 151 17.62 -4.91 -11.47
CA ALA A 151 17.92 -4.59 -12.86
C ALA A 151 19.20 -3.74 -12.99
N ALA A 152 19.43 -2.80 -12.06
CA ALA A 152 20.65 -2.01 -12.01
C ALA A 152 21.90 -2.83 -11.65
N SER A 153 21.75 -3.95 -10.94
CA SER A 153 22.85 -4.86 -10.62
C SER A 153 23.12 -5.92 -11.70
N ALA A 154 22.15 -6.20 -12.58
CA ALA A 154 22.35 -7.06 -13.75
C ALA A 154 22.97 -6.32 -14.96
N GLY A 155 22.90 -4.98 -14.99
CA GLY A 155 23.44 -4.16 -16.08
C GLY A 155 24.95 -3.88 -16.03
N THR A 156 25.66 -4.34 -15.01
CA THR A 156 27.08 -3.98 -14.78
C THR A 156 28.07 -5.05 -15.30
N LEU A 157 27.61 -6.07 -16.03
CA LEU A 157 28.47 -7.09 -16.67
C LEU A 157 28.26 -7.11 -18.19
N SER A 158 28.61 -6.02 -18.85
CA SER A 158 28.94 -6.00 -20.28
C SER A 158 30.20 -5.16 -20.48
N GLY A 159 31.27 -5.61 -19.83
CA GLY A 159 32.63 -5.16 -20.11
C GLY A 159 33.13 -5.91 -21.33
N SER A 160 33.22 -5.20 -22.44
CA SER A 160 33.81 -5.58 -23.72
C SER A 160 35.16 -6.29 -23.58
N TYR A 161 35.24 -7.54 -24.04
CA TYR A 161 36.50 -8.21 -24.33
C TYR A 161 36.84 -7.97 -25.80
N SER A 162 37.84 -7.13 -26.08
CA SER A 162 38.53 -7.07 -27.37
C SER A 162 39.94 -7.63 -27.17
N PRO A 163 40.28 -8.82 -27.66
CA PRO A 163 41.66 -9.19 -27.86
C PRO A 163 42.08 -8.74 -29.26
N GLY A 164 42.76 -7.60 -29.33
CA GLY A 164 43.58 -7.24 -30.48
C GLY A 164 45.01 -7.71 -30.22
N VAL A 165 45.52 -8.60 -31.06
CA VAL A 165 46.96 -8.74 -31.32
C VAL A 165 47.14 -9.08 -32.79
N SER A 166 47.80 -8.19 -33.53
CA SER A 166 48.48 -8.48 -34.80
C SER A 166 49.97 -8.24 -34.58
N LEU A 167 50.78 -9.27 -34.81
CA LEU A 167 51.80 -9.35 -35.85
C LEU A 167 52.23 -10.81 -35.96
#